data_AF-A0A5J4DZ73-F1
#
_entry.id   AF-A0A5J4DZ73-F1
#
_cell.length_a   1.000
_cell.length_b   1.000
_cell.length_c   1.000
_cell.angle_alpha   90.00
_cell.angle_beta   90.00
_cell.angle_gamma   90.00
#
_symmetry.space_group_name_H-M   'P 1'
#
loop_
_entity.id
_entity.type
_entity.pdbx_description
1 polymer ?
#
loop_
_entity_poly.entity_id
_entity_poly.type
_entity_poly.pdbx_seq_one_letter_code
_entity_poly.pdbx_strand_id
1 'polypeptide(L)'
;MSDPPIDVLKPFRWDITKLEQLGSLIVGESTLTYDCFETDLRTAAAEAVARAGNSDLVFLGRSPENLFDYLSGIFHNIEHPPSLTLLHFSNQGWSAEELARELPGELDALYNYFASERLDPASIASFGKGVRFIDAVTSGGTFGSLVSVLRYWSNVQFANWNVIERRIGFVGLVEQEENGPNTWRWWQHQEWVRELKKPNIMNVSVPWRFWQWIANNDEKVTPSHHKYRWASIDVTEPARHGRYLRALRLAVRLFELGQDKDERKRFTSQLAAQPEMKEAWLRSLVLKLRGKTA
;
A
#
# COMPACT_ATOMS: atom_id res chain seq x y z
N MET A 1 7.74 -27.50 25.33
CA MET A 1 7.93 -26.06 25.54
C MET A 1 7.85 -25.42 24.19
N SER A 2 6.75 -24.73 23.91
CA SER A 2 6.64 -23.89 22.73
C SER A 2 7.64 -22.75 22.91
N ASP A 3 8.53 -22.54 21.94
CA ASP A 3 9.36 -21.35 21.93
C ASP A 3 8.46 -20.11 22.06
N PRO A 4 8.88 -19.07 22.80
CA PRO A 4 8.16 -17.80 22.79
C PRO A 4 8.02 -17.35 21.34
N PRO A 5 6.88 -16.73 20.95
CA PRO A 5 6.76 -16.18 19.61
C PRO A 5 7.94 -15.24 19.39
N ILE A 6 8.72 -15.50 18.35
CA ILE A 6 9.77 -14.57 17.91
C ILE A 6 9.05 -13.24 17.70
N ASP A 7 9.41 -12.22 18.49
CA ASP A 7 8.84 -10.88 18.32
C ASP A 7 9.01 -10.48 16.86
N VAL A 8 7.89 -10.31 16.15
CA VAL A 8 7.91 -10.01 14.73
C VAL A 8 8.54 -8.63 14.55
N LEU A 9 9.67 -8.58 13.85
CA LEU A 9 10.41 -7.34 13.56
C LEU A 9 9.69 -6.56 12.46
N LYS A 10 8.60 -5.90 12.85
CA LYS A 10 7.80 -5.00 12.00
C LYS A 10 8.18 -3.55 12.26
N PRO A 11 8.26 -2.71 11.22
CA PRO A 11 8.47 -1.27 11.41
C PRO A 11 7.38 -0.65 12.28
N PHE A 12 7.81 0.01 13.35
CA PHE A 12 6.92 0.76 14.20
C PHE A 12 6.28 1.90 13.43
N ARG A 13 4.96 2.00 13.54
CA ARG A 13 4.17 3.13 13.07
C ARG A 13 3.17 3.50 14.16
N TRP A 14 3.05 4.79 14.43
CA TRP A 14 2.01 5.30 15.32
C TRP A 14 0.61 4.97 14.77
N ASP A 15 -0.26 4.49 15.65
CA ASP A 15 -1.66 4.22 15.31
C ASP A 15 -2.46 5.53 15.26
N ILE A 16 -2.61 6.09 14.06
CA ILE A 16 -3.33 7.35 13.85
C ILE A 16 -4.85 7.23 14.07
N THR A 17 -5.38 6.02 14.25
CA THR A 17 -6.80 5.81 14.58
C THR A 17 -7.10 6.03 16.06
N LYS A 18 -6.05 6.08 16.91
CA LYS A 18 -6.11 6.29 18.35
C LYS A 18 -5.45 7.63 18.72
N LEU A 19 -6.06 8.72 18.25
CA LEU A 19 -5.51 10.07 18.38
C LEU A 19 -5.18 10.46 19.83
N GLU A 20 -5.97 9.96 20.78
CA GLU A 20 -5.77 10.15 22.22
C GLU A 20 -4.43 9.60 22.73
N GLN A 21 -3.82 8.64 22.02
CA GLN A 21 -2.52 8.05 22.37
C GLN A 21 -1.34 8.85 21.83
N LEU A 22 -1.57 9.83 20.93
CA LEU A 22 -0.51 10.59 20.29
C LEU A 22 -0.07 11.82 21.11
N GLY A 23 -0.93 12.34 21.99
CA GLY A 23 -0.61 13.42 22.92
C GLY A 23 0.06 14.62 22.24
N SER A 24 1.22 15.04 22.74
CA SER A 24 1.96 16.21 22.22
C SER A 24 2.64 15.96 20.86
N LEU A 25 2.67 14.73 20.34
CA LEU A 25 3.34 14.41 19.07
C LEU A 25 2.68 15.12 17.88
N ILE A 26 1.37 15.33 17.97
CA ILE A 26 0.56 15.97 16.93
C ILE A 26 0.48 17.50 17.05
N VAL A 27 1.17 18.10 18.03
CA VAL A 27 1.22 19.55 18.21
C VAL A 27 2.29 20.17 17.31
N GLY A 28 1.90 21.11 16.45
CA GLY A 28 2.79 21.90 15.60
C GLY A 28 2.47 21.77 14.11
N GLU A 29 3.37 22.25 13.26
CA GLU A 29 3.17 22.21 11.80
C GLU A 29 3.38 20.81 11.23
N SER A 30 2.57 20.45 10.24
CA SER A 30 2.75 19.23 9.43
C SER A 30 3.77 19.45 8.32
N THR A 31 4.14 18.37 7.62
CA THR A 31 4.83 18.47 6.33
C THR A 31 4.06 19.42 5.39
N LEU A 32 4.80 20.30 4.71
CA LEU A 32 4.21 21.22 3.73
C LEU A 32 3.83 20.46 2.47
N THR A 33 2.59 20.67 2.03
CA THR A 33 2.07 20.15 0.77
C THR A 33 1.91 21.28 -0.24
N TYR A 34 1.81 20.95 -1.51
CA TYR A 34 1.54 21.93 -2.57
C TYR A 34 0.04 22.20 -2.72
N ASP A 35 -0.31 23.29 -3.42
CA ASP A 35 -1.70 23.65 -3.69
C ASP A 35 -2.43 22.55 -4.47
N CYS A 36 -3.66 22.22 -4.07
CA CYS A 36 -4.47 21.14 -4.63
C CYS A 36 -4.00 19.70 -4.30
N PHE A 37 -2.99 19.50 -3.44
CA PHE A 37 -2.54 18.16 -3.02
C PHE A 37 -3.70 17.26 -2.58
N GLU A 38 -4.59 17.75 -1.71
CA GLU A 38 -5.73 16.96 -1.21
C GLU A 38 -6.72 16.56 -2.33
N THR A 39 -6.88 17.39 -3.36
CA THR A 39 -7.73 17.06 -4.51
C THR A 39 -7.07 16.00 -5.40
N ASP A 40 -5.77 16.11 -5.64
CA ASP A 40 -5.01 15.11 -6.40
C ASP A 40 -5.00 13.76 -5.63
N LEU A 41 -4.82 13.81 -4.30
CA LEU A 41 -4.87 12.66 -3.38
C LEU A 41 -6.23 11.95 -3.44
N ARG A 42 -7.34 12.70 -3.28
CA ARG A 42 -8.70 12.16 -3.34
C ARG A 42 -8.95 11.43 -4.66
N THR A 43 -8.54 12.05 -5.77
CA THR A 43 -8.72 11.51 -7.11
C THR A 43 -7.92 10.22 -7.29
N ALA A 44 -6.63 10.24 -6.93
CA ALA A 44 -5.77 9.07 -6.98
C ALA A 44 -6.28 7.93 -6.08
N ALA A 45 -6.75 8.24 -4.87
CA ALA A 45 -7.28 7.26 -3.93
C ALA A 45 -8.58 6.61 -4.45
N ALA A 46 -9.50 7.41 -5.00
CA ALA A 46 -10.75 6.89 -5.56
C ALA A 46 -10.49 5.96 -6.76
N GLU A 47 -9.59 6.37 -7.66
CA GLU A 47 -9.18 5.53 -8.79
C GLU A 47 -8.46 4.26 -8.33
N ALA A 48 -7.54 4.35 -7.37
CA ALA A 48 -6.82 3.19 -6.85
C ALA A 48 -7.78 2.17 -6.22
N VAL A 49 -8.75 2.62 -5.42
CA VAL A 49 -9.78 1.75 -4.83
C VAL A 49 -10.62 1.09 -5.93
N ALA A 50 -11.09 1.86 -6.92
CA ALA A 50 -11.87 1.30 -8.03
C ALA A 50 -11.08 0.24 -8.80
N ARG A 51 -9.83 0.55 -9.19
CA ARG A 51 -8.96 -0.33 -9.98
C ARG A 51 -8.49 -1.56 -9.24
N ALA A 52 -8.43 -1.53 -7.92
CA ALA A 52 -8.12 -2.70 -7.10
C ALA A 52 -9.20 -3.80 -7.19
N GLY A 53 -10.45 -3.45 -7.49
CA GLY A 53 -11.55 -4.42 -7.46
C GLY A 53 -11.94 -4.82 -6.04
N ASN A 54 -12.75 -5.89 -5.90
CA ASN A 54 -13.13 -6.46 -4.59
C ASN A 54 -11.96 -7.23 -3.94
N SER A 55 -10.99 -6.49 -3.42
CA SER A 55 -9.73 -7.00 -2.92
C SER A 55 -9.35 -6.28 -1.62
N ASP A 56 -8.50 -6.91 -0.82
CA ASP A 56 -7.78 -6.23 0.25
C ASP A 56 -6.63 -5.40 -0.36
N LEU A 57 -6.39 -4.20 0.19
CA LEU A 57 -5.48 -3.20 -0.35
C LEU A 57 -4.18 -3.18 0.46
N VAL A 58 -3.06 -3.38 -0.22
CA VAL A 58 -1.73 -3.38 0.38
C VAL A 58 -0.89 -2.27 -0.26
N PHE A 59 -0.61 -1.23 0.51
CA PHE A 59 0.22 -0.10 0.09
C PHE A 59 1.69 -0.46 0.33
N LEU A 60 2.47 -0.56 -0.75
CA LEU A 60 3.85 -1.00 -0.70
C LEU A 60 4.81 0.16 -0.44
N GLY A 61 5.74 -0.06 0.48
CA GLY A 61 6.78 0.90 0.80
C GLY A 61 6.22 2.14 1.52
N ARG A 62 6.80 3.30 1.20
CA ARG A 62 6.46 4.58 1.84
C ARG A 62 5.87 5.61 0.88
N SER A 63 6.00 5.39 -0.43
CA SER A 63 5.49 6.33 -1.44
C SER A 63 3.96 6.50 -1.36
N PRO A 64 3.16 5.41 -1.26
CA PRO A 64 1.70 5.52 -1.20
C PRO A 64 1.14 5.70 0.22
N GLU A 65 1.98 6.03 1.20
CA GLU A 65 1.59 6.19 2.63
C GLU A 65 0.45 7.19 2.83
N ASN A 66 0.47 8.30 2.10
CA ASN A 66 -0.59 9.32 2.18
C ASN A 66 -1.96 8.80 1.71
N LEU A 67 -1.99 7.88 0.73
CA LEU A 67 -3.24 7.22 0.32
C LEU A 67 -3.74 6.31 1.43
N PHE A 68 -2.84 5.56 2.09
CA PHE A 68 -3.17 4.70 3.21
C PHE A 68 -3.77 5.51 4.38
N ASP A 69 -3.13 6.61 4.79
CA ASP A 69 -3.60 7.43 5.91
C ASP A 69 -4.97 8.07 5.61
N TYR A 70 -5.13 8.63 4.40
CA TYR A 70 -6.40 9.21 3.94
C TYR A 70 -7.53 8.17 3.85
N LEU A 71 -7.27 7.02 3.23
CA LEU A 71 -8.28 5.96 3.09
C LEU A 71 -8.63 5.31 4.43
N SER A 72 -7.69 5.27 5.38
CA SER A 72 -7.98 4.84 6.76
C SER A 72 -9.04 5.74 7.41
N GLY A 73 -9.04 7.05 7.12
CA GLY A 73 -10.07 7.99 7.56
C GLY A 73 -11.39 7.83 6.81
N ILE A 74 -11.33 7.66 5.48
CA ILE A 74 -12.51 7.45 4.64
C ILE A 74 -13.28 6.19 5.06
N PHE A 75 -12.57 5.10 5.35
CA PHE A 75 -13.15 3.82 5.75
C PHE A 75 -13.37 3.69 7.26
N HIS A 76 -12.98 4.69 8.05
CA HIS A 76 -13.24 4.71 9.48
C HIS A 76 -14.76 4.68 9.76
N ASN A 77 -15.17 3.72 10.61
CA ASN A 77 -16.57 3.42 10.95
C ASN A 77 -17.47 3.04 9.76
N ILE A 78 -16.89 2.57 8.66
CA ILE A 78 -17.64 1.96 7.57
C ILE A 78 -17.75 0.45 7.84
N GLU A 79 -18.89 -0.14 7.52
CA GLU A 79 -19.13 -1.57 7.74
C GLU A 79 -18.50 -2.41 6.61
N HIS A 80 -17.62 -3.34 6.96
CA HIS A 80 -16.92 -4.23 6.02
C HIS A 80 -16.29 -3.51 4.80
N PRO A 81 -15.45 -2.47 5.01
CA PRO A 81 -14.70 -1.85 3.93
C PRO A 81 -13.61 -2.82 3.42
N PRO A 82 -12.94 -2.51 2.29
CA PRO A 82 -11.69 -3.17 1.95
C PRO A 82 -10.70 -3.07 3.11
N SER A 83 -9.99 -4.15 3.43
CA SER A 83 -8.93 -4.09 4.44
C SER A 83 -7.76 -3.27 3.90
N LEU A 84 -7.12 -2.46 4.74
CA LEU A 84 -5.96 -1.66 4.38
C LEU A 84 -4.73 -2.17 5.13
N THR A 85 -3.63 -2.39 4.42
CA THR A 85 -2.33 -2.75 4.99
C THR A 85 -1.27 -1.83 4.43
N LEU A 86 -0.46 -1.20 5.29
CA LEU A 86 0.76 -0.51 4.88
C LEU A 86 1.95 -1.46 5.07
N LEU A 87 2.49 -1.97 3.98
CA LEU A 87 3.58 -2.93 3.96
C LEU A 87 4.89 -2.23 3.63
N HIS A 88 5.73 -2.01 4.64
CA HIS A 88 7.03 -1.39 4.45
C HIS A 88 8.00 -2.35 3.77
N PHE A 89 8.08 -2.32 2.45
CA PHE A 89 8.93 -3.20 1.66
C PHE A 89 9.84 -2.41 0.74
N SER A 90 11.15 -2.64 0.82
CA SER A 90 12.14 -2.07 -0.09
C SER A 90 13.30 -3.04 -0.31
N ASN A 91 13.34 -3.69 -1.47
CA ASN A 91 14.36 -4.69 -1.75
C ASN A 91 15.53 -4.16 -2.60
N GLN A 92 15.35 -2.99 -3.22
CA GLN A 92 16.34 -2.37 -4.12
C GLN A 92 16.85 -3.33 -5.22
N GLY A 93 15.95 -4.17 -5.76
CA GLY A 93 16.18 -4.93 -6.99
C GLY A 93 16.85 -6.31 -6.86
N TRP A 94 17.02 -6.84 -5.65
CA TRP A 94 17.60 -8.19 -5.47
C TRP A 94 16.57 -9.29 -5.78
N SER A 95 17.00 -10.42 -6.33
CA SER A 95 16.15 -11.61 -6.42
C SER A 95 16.01 -12.29 -5.05
N ALA A 96 14.95 -13.07 -4.87
CA ALA A 96 14.76 -13.86 -3.67
C ALA A 96 15.88 -14.91 -3.47
N GLU A 97 16.40 -15.46 -4.56
CA GLU A 97 17.52 -16.39 -4.56
C GLU A 97 18.81 -15.72 -4.05
N GLU A 98 19.07 -14.47 -4.47
CA GLU A 98 20.20 -13.69 -3.95
C GLU A 98 20.02 -13.37 -2.46
N LEU A 99 18.81 -12.98 -2.05
CA LEU A 99 18.51 -12.73 -0.64
C LEU A 99 18.71 -13.99 0.22
N ALA A 100 18.21 -15.14 -0.23
CA ALA A 100 18.34 -16.40 0.49
C ALA A 100 19.80 -16.84 0.65
N ARG A 101 20.65 -16.52 -0.34
CA ARG A 101 22.08 -16.84 -0.33
C ARG A 101 22.89 -15.89 0.55
N GLU A 102 22.66 -14.59 0.42
CA GLU A 102 23.53 -13.56 0.98
C GLU A 102 23.00 -12.96 2.29
N LEU A 103 21.68 -12.93 2.48
CA LEU A 103 20.99 -12.31 3.62
C LEU A 103 19.85 -13.20 4.17
N PRO A 104 20.09 -14.49 4.50
CA PRO A 104 19.02 -15.41 4.89
C PRO A 104 18.24 -14.95 6.14
N GLY A 105 18.93 -14.40 7.15
CA GLY A 105 18.26 -13.89 8.36
C GLY A 105 17.36 -12.66 8.10
N GLU A 106 17.72 -11.81 7.14
CA GLU A 106 16.87 -10.69 6.71
C GLU A 106 15.63 -11.21 5.97
N LEU A 107 15.80 -12.22 5.12
CA LEU A 107 14.70 -12.85 4.39
C LEU A 107 13.71 -13.55 5.34
N ASP A 108 14.21 -14.26 6.36
CA ASP A 108 13.37 -14.89 7.38
C ASP A 108 12.59 -13.86 8.20
N ALA A 109 13.23 -12.74 8.59
CA ALA A 109 12.54 -11.65 9.27
C ALA A 109 11.46 -11.01 8.38
N LEU A 110 11.73 -10.84 7.09
CA LEU A 110 10.75 -10.37 6.12
C LEU A 110 9.55 -11.33 6.01
N TYR A 111 9.79 -12.65 5.97
CA TYR A 111 8.72 -13.65 5.97
C TYR A 111 7.87 -13.59 7.22
N ASN A 112 8.47 -13.45 8.40
CA ASN A 112 7.73 -13.30 9.65
C ASN A 112 6.86 -12.03 9.64
N TYR A 113 7.38 -10.90 9.13
CA TYR A 113 6.59 -9.68 8.97
C TYR A 113 5.44 -9.86 7.97
N PHE A 114 5.68 -10.45 6.80
CA PHE A 114 4.61 -10.67 5.83
C PHE A 114 3.53 -11.61 6.40
N ALA A 115 3.93 -12.68 7.10
CA ALA A 115 3.00 -13.60 7.74
C ALA A 115 2.15 -12.89 8.82
N SER A 116 2.73 -11.96 9.59
CA SER A 116 1.94 -11.18 10.58
C SER A 116 0.90 -10.26 9.93
N GLU A 117 1.15 -9.80 8.71
CA GLU A 117 0.16 -9.07 7.88
C GLU A 117 -0.74 -10.00 7.05
N ARG A 118 -0.65 -11.32 7.25
CA ARG A 118 -1.36 -12.34 6.48
C ARG A 118 -1.04 -12.29 4.98
N LEU A 119 0.19 -11.96 4.62
CA LEU A 119 0.70 -11.90 3.25
C LEU A 119 1.64 -13.07 2.92
N ASP A 120 1.65 -14.11 3.75
CA ASP A 120 2.31 -15.37 3.42
C ASP A 120 1.53 -16.15 2.32
N PRO A 121 2.20 -17.08 1.60
CA PRO A 121 1.60 -17.89 0.54
C PRO A 121 0.28 -18.58 0.93
N ALA A 122 0.20 -19.16 2.13
CA ALA A 122 -0.99 -19.89 2.57
C ALA A 122 -2.15 -18.94 2.85
N SER A 123 -1.88 -17.82 3.54
CA SER A 123 -2.87 -16.76 3.74
C SER A 123 -3.38 -16.23 2.41
N ILE A 124 -2.50 -15.82 1.48
CA ILE A 124 -2.89 -15.31 0.15
C ILE A 124 -3.77 -16.32 -0.61
N ALA A 125 -3.42 -17.60 -0.58
CA ALA A 125 -4.19 -18.65 -1.24
C ALA A 125 -5.59 -18.84 -0.61
N SER A 126 -5.71 -18.63 0.71
CA SER A 126 -6.93 -18.83 1.49
C SER A 126 -7.92 -17.67 1.44
N PHE A 127 -7.50 -16.44 1.08
CA PHE A 127 -8.42 -15.31 1.09
C PHE A 127 -9.59 -15.50 0.12
N GLY A 128 -10.79 -15.22 0.63
CA GLY A 128 -12.00 -15.14 -0.19
C GLY A 128 -11.92 -14.00 -1.22
N LYS A 129 -11.29 -12.87 -0.86
CA LYS A 129 -11.01 -11.71 -1.72
C LYS A 129 -9.58 -11.76 -2.26
N GLY A 130 -9.30 -11.06 -3.36
CA GLY A 130 -7.92 -10.93 -3.85
C GLY A 130 -7.10 -9.97 -2.99
N VAL A 131 -5.78 -9.90 -3.24
CA VAL A 131 -4.87 -8.90 -2.67
C VAL A 131 -4.39 -7.98 -3.79
N ARG A 132 -4.38 -6.67 -3.54
CA ARG A 132 -3.90 -5.67 -4.50
C ARG A 132 -2.80 -4.84 -3.90
N PHE A 133 -1.63 -4.95 -4.50
CA PHE A 133 -0.47 -4.18 -4.14
C PHE A 133 -0.48 -2.85 -4.89
N ILE A 134 -0.33 -1.76 -4.14
CA ILE A 134 -0.43 -0.39 -4.64
C ILE A 134 0.91 0.31 -4.36
N ASP A 135 1.52 0.92 -5.38
CA ASP A 135 2.78 1.66 -5.24
C ASP A 135 2.85 2.82 -6.24
N ALA A 136 3.69 3.82 -5.96
CA ALA A 136 4.10 4.82 -6.94
C ALA A 136 5.20 4.23 -7.83
N VAL A 137 4.97 4.20 -9.14
CA VAL A 137 5.79 3.43 -10.06
C VAL A 137 6.67 4.31 -10.93
N THR A 138 7.98 4.08 -10.84
CA THR A 138 8.97 4.57 -11.82
C THR A 138 9.30 3.49 -12.84
N SER A 139 9.72 2.30 -12.38
CA SER A 139 10.17 1.20 -13.25
C SER A 139 9.43 -0.13 -13.02
N GLY A 140 8.66 -0.27 -11.94
CA GLY A 140 7.99 -1.52 -11.57
C GLY A 140 8.87 -2.52 -10.80
N GLY A 141 10.12 -2.15 -10.48
CA GLY A 141 11.06 -3.03 -9.79
C GLY A 141 10.61 -3.48 -8.39
N THR A 142 9.88 -2.65 -7.65
CA THR A 142 9.31 -3.02 -6.34
C THR A 142 8.36 -4.21 -6.47
N PHE A 143 7.44 -4.16 -7.44
CA PHE A 143 6.52 -5.27 -7.70
C PHE A 143 7.23 -6.52 -8.19
N GLY A 144 8.24 -6.38 -9.05
CA GLY A 144 9.07 -7.52 -9.49
C GLY A 144 9.80 -8.20 -8.33
N SER A 145 10.39 -7.42 -7.44
CA SER A 145 11.04 -7.91 -6.22
C SER A 145 10.04 -8.65 -5.32
N LEU A 146 8.83 -8.09 -5.15
CA LEU A 146 7.77 -8.72 -4.37
C LEU A 146 7.34 -10.07 -4.98
N VAL A 147 7.15 -10.12 -6.30
CA VAL A 147 6.79 -11.36 -7.01
C VAL A 147 7.88 -12.41 -6.86
N SER A 148 9.15 -12.03 -6.99
CA SER A 148 10.29 -12.93 -6.78
C SER A 148 10.27 -13.53 -5.38
N VAL A 149 10.11 -12.70 -4.33
CA VAL A 149 10.01 -13.14 -2.93
C VAL A 149 8.83 -14.09 -2.70
N LEU A 150 7.63 -13.73 -3.16
CA LEU A 150 6.44 -14.56 -2.97
C LEU A 150 6.54 -15.89 -3.72
N ARG A 151 7.09 -15.89 -4.93
CA ARG A 151 7.27 -17.11 -5.73
C ARG A 151 8.29 -18.04 -5.10
N TYR A 152 9.44 -17.51 -4.69
CA TYR A 152 10.45 -18.29 -3.99
C TYR A 152 9.90 -18.88 -2.70
N TRP A 153 9.22 -18.08 -1.88
CA TRP A 153 8.61 -18.54 -0.63
C TRP A 153 7.57 -19.64 -0.87
N SER A 154 6.76 -19.49 -1.92
CA SER A 154 5.79 -20.51 -2.33
C SER A 154 6.48 -21.83 -2.68
N ASN A 155 7.61 -21.78 -3.40
CA ASN A 155 8.38 -22.98 -3.75
C ASN A 155 8.96 -23.66 -2.51
N VAL A 156 9.54 -22.89 -1.58
CA VAL A 156 10.11 -23.40 -0.32
C VAL A 156 9.04 -24.08 0.54
N GLN A 157 7.82 -23.53 0.58
CA GLN A 157 6.70 -24.10 1.36
C GLN A 157 5.83 -25.08 0.56
N PHE A 158 6.22 -25.46 -0.66
CA PHE A 158 5.43 -26.30 -1.56
C PHE A 158 3.99 -25.79 -1.80
N ALA A 159 3.77 -24.48 -1.70
CA ALA A 159 2.50 -23.83 -2.00
C ALA A 159 2.31 -23.68 -3.52
N ASN A 160 1.06 -23.81 -3.98
CA ASN A 160 0.77 -23.71 -5.42
C ASN A 160 0.80 -22.24 -5.88
N TRP A 161 1.92 -21.84 -6.49
CA TRP A 161 2.10 -20.50 -7.05
C TRP A 161 0.93 -20.06 -7.97
N ASN A 162 0.34 -20.97 -8.76
CA ASN A 162 -0.75 -20.59 -9.66
C ASN A 162 -2.00 -20.10 -8.92
N VAL A 163 -2.23 -20.56 -7.69
CA VAL A 163 -3.34 -20.08 -6.85
C VAL A 163 -3.03 -18.67 -6.37
N ILE A 164 -1.82 -18.46 -5.86
CA ILE A 164 -1.34 -17.16 -5.34
C ILE A 164 -1.33 -16.11 -6.45
N GLU A 165 -0.78 -16.45 -7.62
CA GLU A 165 -0.73 -15.59 -8.80
C GLU A 165 -2.10 -15.04 -9.20
N ARG A 166 -3.15 -15.87 -9.15
CA ARG A 166 -4.52 -15.46 -9.48
C ARG A 166 -5.16 -14.57 -8.42
N ARG A 167 -4.65 -14.63 -7.18
CA ARG A 167 -5.16 -13.89 -6.03
C ARG A 167 -4.49 -12.52 -5.88
N ILE A 168 -3.28 -12.35 -6.38
CA ILE A 168 -2.56 -11.07 -6.33
C ILE A 168 -2.81 -10.22 -7.58
N GLY A 169 -2.50 -8.92 -7.47
CA GLY A 169 -2.43 -8.00 -8.61
C GLY A 169 -1.92 -6.64 -8.16
N PHE A 170 -1.76 -5.73 -9.11
CA PHE A 170 -0.92 -4.56 -8.95
C PHE A 170 -1.62 -3.31 -9.46
N VAL A 171 -1.58 -2.24 -8.68
CA VAL A 171 -2.05 -0.91 -9.06
C VAL A 171 -0.87 0.05 -8.99
N GLY A 172 -0.42 0.53 -10.14
CA GLY A 172 0.65 1.53 -10.20
C GLY A 172 0.09 2.94 -10.26
N LEU A 173 0.48 3.81 -9.32
CA LEU A 173 0.35 5.25 -9.47
C LEU A 173 1.45 5.71 -10.44
N VAL A 174 1.06 6.17 -11.61
CA VAL A 174 1.98 6.53 -12.70
C VAL A 174 1.81 8.00 -13.04
N GLU A 175 2.91 8.66 -13.37
CA GLU A 175 2.85 10.03 -13.91
C GLU A 175 1.97 10.06 -15.15
N GLN A 176 1.09 11.06 -15.21
CA GLN A 176 0.25 11.32 -16.36
C GLN A 176 1.09 11.84 -17.52
N GLU A 177 1.30 11.00 -18.52
CA GLU A 177 1.84 11.37 -19.83
C GLU A 177 0.71 11.68 -20.82
N GLU A 178 1.04 12.24 -21.99
CA GLU A 178 0.07 12.43 -23.07
C GLU A 178 -0.58 11.09 -23.48
N ASN A 179 -1.91 11.10 -23.61
CA ASN A 179 -2.68 9.92 -24.03
C ASN A 179 -2.46 9.68 -25.53
N GLY A 180 -1.90 8.52 -25.88
CA GLY A 180 -1.73 8.08 -27.27
C GLY A 180 -1.58 6.56 -27.39
N PRO A 181 -1.69 5.99 -28.61
CA PRO A 181 -1.53 4.55 -28.81
C PRO A 181 -0.13 4.04 -28.43
N ASN A 182 0.85 4.93 -28.27
CA ASN A 182 2.23 4.64 -27.90
C ASN A 182 2.57 5.01 -26.44
N THR A 183 1.58 5.33 -25.60
CA THR A 183 1.84 5.65 -24.18
C THR A 183 2.54 4.47 -23.52
N TRP A 184 3.77 4.72 -23.04
CA TRP A 184 4.61 3.71 -22.43
C TRP A 184 3.96 3.19 -21.15
N ARG A 185 3.89 1.86 -21.00
CA ARG A 185 3.41 1.24 -19.76
C ARG A 185 4.57 0.57 -19.07
N TRP A 186 4.84 1.01 -17.84
CA TRP A 186 5.95 0.55 -17.02
C TRP A 186 6.10 -0.98 -16.92
N TRP A 187 5.00 -1.72 -17.02
CA TRP A 187 4.97 -3.19 -16.91
C TRP A 187 5.24 -3.94 -18.22
N GLN A 188 5.11 -3.32 -19.40
CA GLN A 188 5.19 -4.02 -20.71
C GLN A 188 6.56 -4.63 -21.00
N HIS A 189 7.62 -4.03 -20.45
CA HIS A 189 9.00 -4.46 -20.67
C HIS A 189 9.60 -5.19 -19.46
N GLN A 190 8.80 -5.46 -18.43
CA GLN A 190 9.27 -6.13 -17.22
C GLN A 190 9.27 -7.65 -17.41
N GLU A 191 10.41 -8.29 -17.17
CA GLU A 191 10.57 -9.73 -17.30
C GLU A 191 9.62 -10.48 -16.36
N TRP A 192 9.52 -10.06 -15.10
CA TRP A 192 8.65 -10.68 -14.11
C TRP A 192 7.17 -10.70 -14.52
N VAL A 193 6.71 -9.73 -15.33
CA VAL A 193 5.33 -9.68 -15.82
C VAL A 193 5.10 -10.74 -16.89
N ARG A 194 6.11 -10.97 -17.76
CA ARG A 194 6.04 -12.01 -18.82
C ARG A 194 5.97 -13.42 -18.22
N GLU A 195 6.45 -13.59 -17.00
CA GLU A 195 6.39 -14.85 -16.27
C GLU A 195 5.03 -15.11 -15.57
N LEU A 196 4.14 -14.12 -15.53
CA LEU A 196 2.79 -14.29 -15.02
C LEU A 196 1.88 -14.79 -16.15
N LYS A 197 1.09 -15.83 -15.88
CA LYS A 197 0.14 -16.40 -16.83
C LYS A 197 -1.02 -15.45 -17.10
N LYS A 198 -1.51 -14.76 -16.07
CA LYS A 198 -2.62 -13.80 -16.17
C LYS A 198 -2.35 -12.58 -15.27
N PRO A 199 -1.42 -11.69 -15.64
CA PRO A 199 -1.12 -10.51 -14.84
C PRO A 199 -2.35 -9.62 -14.69
N ASN A 200 -2.71 -9.30 -13.45
CA ASN A 200 -3.70 -8.27 -13.16
C ASN A 200 -2.97 -6.99 -12.75
N ILE A 201 -2.76 -6.10 -13.73
CA ILE A 201 -2.01 -4.86 -13.55
C ILE A 201 -2.88 -3.71 -14.05
N MET A 202 -3.08 -2.72 -13.18
CA MET A 202 -3.84 -1.50 -13.45
C MET A 202 -2.98 -0.27 -13.22
N ASN A 203 -3.23 0.78 -13.98
CA ASN A 203 -2.60 2.08 -13.78
C ASN A 203 -3.63 3.10 -13.27
N VAL A 204 -3.19 3.94 -12.35
CA VAL A 204 -3.85 5.18 -11.93
C VAL A 204 -2.96 6.32 -12.40
N SER A 205 -3.45 7.10 -13.34
CA SER A 205 -2.70 8.22 -13.91
C SER A 205 -2.82 9.42 -13.00
N VAL A 206 -1.71 9.96 -12.51
CA VAL A 206 -1.70 11.07 -11.55
C VAL A 206 -0.91 12.25 -12.09
N PRO A 207 -1.26 13.50 -11.73
CA PRO A 207 -0.49 14.66 -12.13
C PRO A 207 0.99 14.53 -11.74
N TRP A 208 1.92 14.95 -12.60
CA TRP A 208 3.37 14.91 -12.32
C TRP A 208 3.71 15.48 -10.94
N ARG A 209 3.13 16.62 -10.57
CA ARG A 209 3.35 17.26 -9.26
C ARG A 209 2.98 16.36 -8.08
N PHE A 210 1.90 15.58 -8.21
CA PHE A 210 1.46 14.64 -7.17
C PHE A 210 2.43 13.48 -7.08
N TRP A 211 2.73 12.87 -8.23
CA TRP A 211 3.66 11.74 -8.33
C TRP A 211 5.05 12.11 -7.77
N GLN A 212 5.61 13.24 -8.23
CA GLN A 212 6.90 13.77 -7.79
C GLN A 212 6.90 14.03 -6.28
N TRP A 213 5.81 14.58 -5.74
CA TRP A 213 5.75 14.88 -4.31
C TRP A 213 5.73 13.59 -3.48
N ILE A 214 4.82 12.65 -3.76
CA ILE A 214 4.69 11.41 -2.96
C ILE A 214 5.92 10.50 -3.09
N ALA A 215 6.59 10.49 -4.25
CA ALA A 215 7.72 9.61 -4.53
C ALA A 215 9.05 10.19 -4.02
N ASN A 216 9.26 11.51 -4.14
CA ASN A 216 10.57 12.12 -3.94
C ASN A 216 10.64 13.18 -2.83
N ASN A 217 9.60 13.99 -2.63
CA ASN A 217 9.69 15.18 -1.77
C ASN A 217 9.04 15.00 -0.38
N ASP A 218 8.19 13.99 -0.23
CA ASP A 218 7.44 13.76 0.99
C ASP A 218 8.32 13.28 2.17
N GLU A 219 8.05 13.82 3.35
CA GLU A 219 8.61 13.30 4.61
C GLU A 219 7.76 12.11 5.07
N LYS A 220 8.41 10.97 5.35
CA LYS A 220 7.72 9.72 5.69
C LYS A 220 7.62 9.52 7.19
N VAL A 221 6.52 8.96 7.70
CA VAL A 221 6.35 8.72 9.16
C VAL A 221 7.30 7.64 9.65
N THR A 222 7.65 6.70 8.78
CA THR A 222 8.53 5.57 9.13
C THR A 222 9.89 5.67 8.42
N PRO A 223 10.98 5.24 9.10
CA PRO A 223 12.26 5.01 8.44
C PRO A 223 12.13 4.01 7.28
N SER A 224 13.07 4.07 6.33
CA SER A 224 13.11 3.08 5.25
C SER A 224 13.38 1.69 5.81
N HIS A 225 12.55 0.71 5.43
CA HIS A 225 12.70 -0.70 5.79
C HIS A 225 13.18 -1.49 4.58
N HIS A 226 14.49 -1.42 4.34
CA HIS A 226 15.13 -2.08 3.22
C HIS A 226 15.80 -3.39 3.63
N LYS A 227 16.24 -4.19 2.66
CA LYS A 227 16.85 -5.52 2.82
C LYS A 227 18.00 -5.70 3.83
N TYR A 228 18.58 -4.62 4.35
CA TYR A 228 19.62 -4.67 5.39
C TYR A 228 19.08 -4.24 6.77
N ARG A 229 17.76 -4.16 6.90
CA ARG A 229 17.04 -3.68 8.08
C ARG A 229 15.77 -4.49 8.36
N TRP A 230 15.47 -5.54 7.61
CA TRP A 230 14.35 -6.43 7.88
C TRP A 230 14.51 -7.14 9.23
N ALA A 231 15.73 -7.56 9.57
CA ALA A 231 16.06 -8.18 10.84
C ALA A 231 16.58 -7.19 11.92
N SER A 232 16.56 -5.88 11.65
CA SER A 232 17.06 -4.88 12.60
C SER A 232 16.03 -4.57 13.68
N ILE A 233 16.39 -4.75 14.95
CA ILE A 233 15.50 -4.43 16.09
C ILE A 233 15.09 -2.95 16.13
N ASP A 234 15.97 -2.05 15.70
CA ASP A 234 15.74 -0.60 15.68
C ASP A 234 14.53 -0.18 14.85
N VAL A 235 14.05 -1.04 13.93
CA VAL A 235 12.84 -0.75 13.14
C VAL A 235 11.58 -0.76 14.00
N THR A 236 11.61 -1.46 15.15
CA THR A 236 10.52 -1.52 16.12
C THR A 236 10.46 -0.30 17.03
N GLU A 237 11.43 0.61 16.94
CA GLU A 237 11.48 1.81 17.75
C GLU A 237 10.73 2.98 17.09
N PRO A 238 10.00 3.79 17.88
CA PRO A 238 9.31 4.97 17.37
C PRO A 238 10.29 6.05 16.91
N ALA A 239 10.19 6.44 15.65
CA ALA A 239 10.94 7.58 15.12
C ALA A 239 10.35 8.91 15.63
N ARG A 240 11.09 9.61 16.51
CA ARG A 240 10.65 10.88 17.14
C ARG A 240 11.38 12.13 16.65
N HIS A 241 12.21 12.02 15.61
CA HIS A 241 12.92 13.19 15.06
C HIS A 241 11.97 14.09 14.28
N GLY A 242 12.30 15.39 14.16
CA GLY A 242 11.39 16.43 13.68
C GLY A 242 10.67 16.14 12.35
N ARG A 243 11.37 15.56 11.35
CA ARG A 243 10.74 15.18 10.07
C ARG A 243 9.68 14.08 10.19
N TYR A 244 9.90 13.09 11.06
CA TYR A 244 8.95 12.00 11.28
C TYR A 244 7.71 12.51 12.02
N LEU A 245 7.87 13.47 12.93
CA LEU A 245 6.75 14.12 13.62
C LEU A 245 5.94 15.03 12.68
N ARG A 246 6.59 15.77 11.78
CA ARG A 246 5.89 16.54 10.73
C ARG A 246 5.09 15.64 9.79
N ALA A 247 5.69 14.52 9.37
CA ALA A 247 5.02 13.49 8.59
C ALA A 247 3.84 12.89 9.37
N LEU A 248 4.00 12.59 10.67
CA LEU A 248 2.94 12.05 11.51
C LEU A 248 1.75 13.02 11.61
N ARG A 249 2.02 14.32 11.73
CA ARG A 249 0.98 15.34 11.73
C ARG A 249 0.25 15.41 10.40
N LEU A 250 0.95 15.25 9.28
CA LEU A 250 0.30 15.14 7.98
C LEU A 250 -0.58 13.89 7.91
N ALA A 251 -0.08 12.73 8.33
CA ALA A 251 -0.84 11.48 8.38
C ALA A 251 -2.14 11.63 9.20
N VAL A 252 -2.05 12.26 10.38
CA VAL A 252 -3.23 12.58 11.21
C VAL A 252 -4.18 13.52 10.51
N ARG A 253 -3.69 14.61 9.92
CA ARG A 253 -4.53 15.55 9.14
C ARG A 253 -5.25 14.83 8.00
N LEU A 254 -4.58 13.92 7.29
CA LEU A 254 -5.19 13.16 6.19
C LEU A 254 -6.23 12.16 6.67
N PHE A 255 -5.99 11.52 7.81
CA PHE A 255 -6.97 10.66 8.47
C PHE A 255 -8.21 11.45 8.91
N GLU A 256 -8.03 12.62 9.53
CA GLU A 256 -9.14 13.51 9.92
C GLU A 256 -9.89 14.05 8.68
N LEU A 257 -9.16 14.43 7.64
CA LEU A 257 -9.74 14.85 6.35
C LEU A 257 -10.62 13.75 5.75
N GLY A 258 -10.21 12.48 5.79
CA GLY A 258 -11.04 11.36 5.33
C GLY A 258 -12.31 11.12 6.17
N GLN A 259 -12.32 11.57 7.42
CA GLN A 259 -13.50 11.51 8.29
C GLN A 259 -14.46 12.68 8.10
N ASP A 260 -13.99 13.79 7.54
CA ASP A 260 -14.84 14.93 7.23
C ASP A 260 -16.00 14.51 6.28
N LYS A 261 -17.21 14.99 6.60
CA LYS A 261 -18.43 14.57 5.89
C LYS A 261 -18.46 15.08 4.45
N ASP A 262 -18.03 16.32 4.23
CA ASP A 262 -18.04 16.93 2.90
C ASP A 262 -16.95 16.29 2.03
N GLU A 263 -15.79 16.03 2.61
CA GLU A 263 -14.72 15.31 1.93
C GLU A 263 -15.11 13.88 1.56
N ARG A 264 -15.70 13.13 2.50
CA ARG A 264 -16.21 11.78 2.22
C ARG A 264 -17.26 11.79 1.10
N LYS A 265 -18.12 12.82 1.03
CA LYS A 265 -19.08 13.01 -0.06
C LYS A 265 -18.38 13.28 -1.40
N ARG A 266 -17.32 14.09 -1.41
CA ARG A 266 -16.50 14.35 -2.61
C ARG A 266 -15.79 13.07 -3.08
N PHE A 267 -15.13 12.35 -2.18
CA PHE A 267 -14.51 11.06 -2.46
C PHE A 267 -15.51 10.07 -3.05
N THR A 268 -16.68 9.93 -2.40
CA THR A 268 -17.72 9.00 -2.85
C THR A 268 -18.27 9.39 -4.22
N SER A 269 -18.35 10.68 -4.53
CA SER A 269 -18.75 11.16 -5.87
C SER A 269 -17.71 10.80 -6.92
N GLN A 270 -16.41 10.95 -6.63
CA GLN A 270 -15.34 10.54 -7.55
C GLN A 270 -15.30 9.03 -7.75
N LEU A 271 -15.49 8.26 -6.67
CA LEU A 271 -15.55 6.80 -6.73
C LEU A 271 -16.76 6.33 -7.57
N ALA A 272 -17.91 7.00 -7.41
CA ALA A 272 -19.12 6.72 -8.17
C ALA A 272 -19.06 7.14 -9.65
N ALA A 273 -18.07 7.94 -10.05
CA ALA A 273 -17.82 8.30 -11.43
C ALA A 273 -16.93 7.28 -12.17
N GLN A 274 -16.36 6.30 -11.45
CA GLN A 274 -15.45 5.32 -12.03
C GLN A 274 -16.19 4.28 -12.87
N PRO A 275 -15.60 3.80 -14.00
CA PRO A 275 -16.19 2.75 -14.83
C PRO A 275 -16.53 1.46 -14.07
N GLU A 276 -15.79 1.16 -13.01
CA GLU A 276 -15.97 0.01 -12.13
C GLU A 276 -17.28 0.05 -11.34
N MET A 277 -18.05 1.14 -11.39
CA MET A 277 -19.41 1.20 -10.80
C MET A 277 -20.40 0.21 -11.39
N LYS A 278 -20.08 -0.36 -12.56
CA LYS A 278 -20.80 -1.53 -13.11
C LYS A 278 -20.64 -2.79 -12.26
N GLU A 279 -19.68 -2.85 -11.35
CA GLU A 279 -19.45 -3.97 -10.44
C GLU A 279 -20.27 -3.86 -9.15
N ALA A 280 -20.86 -4.98 -8.71
CA ALA A 280 -21.74 -4.99 -7.53
C ALA A 280 -21.03 -4.59 -6.24
N TRP A 281 -19.77 -4.98 -6.09
CA TRP A 281 -18.98 -4.66 -4.89
C TRP A 281 -18.75 -3.15 -4.73
N LEU A 282 -18.48 -2.43 -5.84
CA LEU A 282 -18.21 -1.00 -5.78
C LEU A 282 -19.49 -0.21 -5.49
N ARG A 283 -20.63 -0.63 -6.09
CA ARG A 283 -21.94 -0.05 -5.75
C ARG A 283 -22.26 -0.22 -4.27
N SER A 284 -22.02 -1.41 -3.72
CA SER A 284 -22.24 -1.68 -2.29
C SER A 284 -21.35 -0.77 -1.43
N LEU A 285 -20.06 -0.64 -1.75
CA LEU A 285 -19.15 0.26 -1.04
C LEU A 285 -19.62 1.73 -1.08
N VAL A 286 -20.01 2.22 -2.26
CA VAL A 286 -20.53 3.59 -2.43
C VAL A 286 -21.81 3.84 -1.63
N LEU A 287 -22.72 2.86 -1.54
CA LEU A 287 -23.92 2.98 -0.71
C LEU A 287 -23.57 3.12 0.76
N LYS A 288 -22.67 2.27 1.27
CA LYS A 288 -22.20 2.32 2.66
C LYS A 288 -21.50 3.63 2.99
N LEU A 289 -20.65 4.14 2.10
CA LEU A 289 -19.98 5.44 2.26
C LEU A 289 -20.96 6.61 2.34
N ARG A 290 -22.14 6.49 1.72
CA ARG A 290 -23.24 7.47 1.83
C ARG A 290 -24.06 7.32 3.11
N GLY A 291 -23.72 6.38 3.99
CA GLY A 291 -24.50 6.05 5.18
C GLY A 291 -25.82 5.35 4.86
N LYS A 292 -25.95 4.76 3.67
CA LYS A 292 -27.09 3.92 3.30
C LYS A 292 -26.72 2.46 3.56
N THR A 293 -27.54 1.75 4.32
CA THR A 293 -27.47 0.29 4.37
C THR A 293 -27.71 -0.24 2.95
N ALA A 294 -26.79 -1.09 2.49
CA ALA A 294 -26.83 -1.68 1.14
C ALA A 294 -27.94 -2.72 1.02
#